data_AF-G1UBC6-F1
#
_entry.id   AF-G1UBC6-F1
#
_cell.length_a   1.000
_cell.length_b   1.000
_cell.length_c   1.000
_cell.angle_alpha   90.00
_cell.angle_beta   90.00
_cell.angle_gamma   90.00
#
_symmetry.space_group_name_H-M   'P 1'
#
loop_
_entity.id
_entity.type
_entity.pdbx_description
1 polymer ?
#
loop_
_entity_poly.entity_id
_entity_poly.type
_entity_poly.pdbx_seq_one_letter_code
_entity_poly.pdbx_strand_id
1 'polypeptide(L)'
;MRDTMNEKHCYSLLAAGLIAAVPQLAAAHGGTHDVTAVAHLSYSEAYSEKLKKGQEVGTELLVLDGRFEFNEHVGMGDITPDTTWSAVVQGQTLATGTLGDATKKKFGAKGGMAVINVPGGGTLKFTWNAKAIMLKLKWTGEPALARLYKDQNTSINLPQFPVDIAIGSLHGYFNVPVTGQAKATTKNGTMLSKIALKGTANSAGLDTLDRDGDGSTADADCNDFAPTIHPGAAEATLDGVDSNCDGRDSGVAEVVETFKNPGTYSSPVINFKIASPPGPGTPIYGPPRDFSGYNKSYSLAIGKTSYYDPTTGTKWNDDTITPVSDGQDIWRGWTHTGKWSFFNGKAGDKITLSVQRDAQEASLKGAHPGFILFWRPEGGPLFWAGTQDLDEGQTALPADSDTVIGHVIVQHADWTLQGLPPKADHTAPAGVDTELYPMKPDSYTMYYVDSGYDADKYVASKKLIMHPTAFKGLALNDGTAGAFTKSITLPKTGYYMLYVANVLEVDDWSVDADGKLTTTGEVWEVPAKGCWVNITISKP
;
A
#
# COMPACT_ATOMS: atom_id res chain seq x y z
N MET A 1 -18.74 44.29 35.99
CA MET A 1 -19.48 44.54 34.74
C MET A 1 -18.92 43.58 33.70
N ARG A 2 -19.26 42.29 33.57
CA ARG A 2 -20.58 41.65 33.44
C ARG A 2 -21.66 42.62 32.98
N ASP A 3 -22.12 42.36 31.77
CA ASP A 3 -23.32 42.85 31.12
C ASP A 3 -23.12 43.95 30.07
N THR A 4 -23.57 43.58 28.87
CA THR A 4 -24.03 44.40 27.74
C THR A 4 -23.05 44.79 26.61
N MET A 5 -23.18 44.04 25.50
CA MET A 5 -23.18 44.45 24.08
C MET A 5 -22.02 43.99 23.14
N ASN A 6 -22.32 42.93 22.38
CA ASN A 6 -22.02 42.60 20.97
C ASN A 6 -20.71 43.03 20.28
N GLU A 7 -19.94 42.01 19.89
CA GLU A 7 -18.70 41.96 19.07
C GLU A 7 -18.81 42.41 17.59
N LYS A 8 -19.66 43.39 17.25
CA LYS A 8 -19.76 43.88 15.85
C LYS A 8 -19.39 45.34 15.60
N HIS A 9 -18.85 46.09 16.58
CA HIS A 9 -18.64 47.54 16.40
C HIS A 9 -17.30 48.17 16.83
N CYS A 10 -16.25 47.42 17.18
CA CYS A 10 -14.98 48.05 17.59
C CYS A 10 -13.96 48.37 16.47
N TYR A 11 -14.19 47.95 15.22
CA TYR A 11 -13.19 48.16 14.14
C TYR A 11 -13.41 49.42 13.27
N SER A 12 -14.48 50.19 13.50
CA SER A 12 -14.79 51.39 12.71
C SER A 12 -14.31 52.72 13.30
N LEU A 13 -13.62 52.73 14.46
CA LEU A 13 -13.21 53.97 15.14
C LEU A 13 -11.70 54.22 15.28
N LEU A 14 -10.84 53.33 14.78
CA LEU A 14 -9.39 53.56 14.70
C LEU A 14 -8.86 53.63 13.25
N ALA A 15 -9.76 53.71 12.27
CA ALA A 15 -9.42 54.07 10.89
C ALA A 15 -9.39 55.61 10.65
N ALA A 16 -9.82 56.42 11.63
CA ALA A 16 -9.92 57.88 11.47
C ALA A 16 -8.70 58.66 12.01
N GLY A 17 -7.78 58.03 12.75
CA GLY A 17 -6.66 58.72 13.40
C GLY A 17 -5.35 58.81 12.59
N LEU A 18 -5.15 57.93 11.60
CA LEU A 18 -3.86 57.83 10.89
C LEU A 18 -3.95 58.18 9.39
N ILE A 19 -5.02 58.87 8.98
CA ILE A 19 -5.11 59.52 7.66
C ILE A 19 -4.62 60.99 7.73
N ALA A 20 -4.38 61.55 8.91
CA ALA A 20 -4.17 63.00 9.07
C ALA A 20 -2.71 63.50 9.12
N ALA A 21 -1.67 62.65 9.09
CA ALA A 21 -0.29 63.14 9.36
C ALA A 21 0.82 62.70 8.37
N VAL A 22 0.49 62.10 7.22
CA VAL A 22 1.50 61.73 6.19
C VAL A 22 1.59 62.66 4.96
N PRO A 23 1.07 63.91 4.94
CA PRO A 23 1.48 64.87 3.91
C PRO A 23 2.80 65.62 4.16
N GLN A 24 3.52 65.42 5.28
CA GLN A 24 4.69 66.26 5.60
C GLN A 24 6.07 65.59 5.57
N LEU A 25 6.18 64.33 5.15
CA LEU A 25 7.48 63.70 4.87
C LEU A 25 7.55 63.11 3.45
N ALA A 26 6.88 63.78 2.51
CA ALA A 26 7.29 63.80 1.11
C ALA A 26 8.37 64.88 0.95
N ALA A 27 9.64 64.52 1.17
CA ALA A 27 10.75 65.26 0.60
C ALA A 27 11.92 64.30 0.33
N ALA A 28 11.97 63.87 -0.93
CA ALA A 28 13.12 63.32 -1.64
C ALA A 28 13.54 61.88 -1.26
N HIS A 29 13.02 60.96 -2.09
CA HIS A 29 13.49 59.59 -2.35
C HIS A 29 12.98 58.49 -1.40
N GLY A 30 11.74 58.05 -1.66
CA GLY A 30 11.08 56.91 -1.01
C GLY A 30 11.70 55.58 -1.44
N GLY A 31 12.26 54.85 -0.48
CA GLY A 31 12.89 53.54 -0.63
C GLY A 31 11.95 52.35 -0.43
N THR A 32 12.56 51.16 -0.38
CA THR A 32 12.02 49.88 0.09
C THR A 32 12.17 49.74 1.61
N HIS A 33 11.19 49.14 2.30
CA HIS A 33 11.40 48.20 3.43
C HIS A 33 10.14 47.36 3.70
N ASP A 34 10.35 46.05 3.87
CA ASP A 34 9.39 44.98 4.20
C ASP A 34 9.07 44.91 5.70
N VAL A 35 7.85 44.49 6.06
CA VAL A 35 7.56 43.67 7.26
C VAL A 35 6.36 42.73 7.00
N THR A 36 6.55 41.45 7.32
CA THR A 36 5.62 40.31 7.20
C THR A 36 4.78 40.09 8.48
N ALA A 37 3.52 39.65 8.36
CA ALA A 37 2.83 38.84 9.38
C ALA A 37 1.66 38.04 8.77
N VAL A 38 1.52 36.78 9.21
CA VAL A 38 0.66 35.71 8.68
C VAL A 38 -0.56 35.49 9.59
N ALA A 39 -1.74 35.18 9.03
CA ALA A 39 -2.76 34.31 9.65
C ALA A 39 -3.79 33.81 8.63
N HIS A 40 -4.08 32.51 8.67
CA HIS A 40 -5.01 31.75 7.82
C HIS A 40 -6.50 31.95 8.17
N LEU A 41 -7.42 31.79 7.21
CA LEU A 41 -8.65 30.94 7.29
C LEU A 41 -9.58 31.06 6.05
N SER A 42 -9.76 29.91 5.38
CA SER A 42 -10.94 29.32 4.68
C SER A 42 -12.04 30.13 3.95
N TYR A 43 -12.19 29.76 2.66
CA TYR A 43 -13.37 29.54 1.79
C TYR A 43 -14.41 30.64 1.42
N SER A 44 -14.44 30.87 0.09
CA SER A 44 -15.56 31.15 -0.83
C SER A 44 -16.26 32.52 -0.92
N GLU A 45 -16.42 32.91 -2.20
CA GLU A 45 -17.34 33.89 -2.80
C GLU A 45 -16.96 35.39 -2.79
N ALA A 46 -16.55 35.90 -3.96
CA ALA A 46 -17.24 36.94 -4.72
C ALA A 46 -16.29 37.58 -5.75
N TYR A 47 -16.71 37.58 -7.02
CA TYR A 47 -16.01 38.20 -8.15
C TYR A 47 -16.36 39.70 -8.25
N SER A 48 -15.39 40.51 -8.67
CA SER A 48 -15.47 41.89 -9.20
C SER A 48 -15.82 43.01 -8.20
N GLU A 49 -15.16 44.17 -8.14
CA GLU A 49 -14.75 45.09 -9.22
C GLU A 49 -13.70 46.13 -8.73
N LYS A 50 -12.94 46.68 -9.70
CA LYS A 50 -12.31 48.02 -9.76
C LYS A 50 -10.93 48.25 -9.13
N LEU A 51 -9.94 47.87 -9.95
CA LEU A 51 -8.83 48.71 -10.42
C LEU A 51 -8.97 50.20 -10.10
N LYS A 52 -7.96 50.76 -9.42
CA LYS A 52 -7.33 52.02 -9.82
C LYS A 52 -5.94 52.14 -9.19
N LYS A 53 -4.95 52.33 -10.07
CA LYS A 53 -3.51 52.62 -9.84
C LYS A 53 -2.55 51.42 -9.79
N GLY A 54 -2.55 50.64 -10.86
CA GLY A 54 -1.34 50.50 -11.68
C GLY A 54 -0.13 49.71 -11.14
N GLN A 55 -0.32 48.64 -10.36
CA GLN A 55 0.73 47.63 -10.13
C GLN A 55 0.18 46.20 -10.17
N GLU A 56 1.04 45.28 -10.62
CA GLU A 56 0.80 43.89 -11.04
C GLU A 56 -0.03 43.06 -10.05
N VAL A 57 -1.03 42.33 -10.60
CA VAL A 57 -1.55 41.11 -9.99
C VAL A 57 -1.83 40.12 -11.15
N GLY A 58 -1.08 39.02 -11.19
CA GLY A 58 -1.47 37.83 -11.97
C GLY A 58 -2.80 37.31 -11.42
N THR A 59 -3.69 36.70 -12.20
CA THR A 59 -3.45 35.47 -12.93
C THR A 59 -4.69 35.20 -13.79
N GLU A 60 -4.52 34.91 -15.07
CA GLU A 60 -5.25 33.81 -15.71
C GLU A 60 -4.23 33.14 -16.62
N LEU A 61 -3.91 31.89 -16.32
CA LEU A 61 -3.07 31.06 -17.18
C LEU A 61 -3.92 30.72 -18.41
N LEU A 62 -3.88 31.57 -19.43
CA LEU A 62 -4.49 31.26 -20.72
C LEU A 62 -3.50 30.39 -21.49
N VAL A 63 -3.76 29.09 -21.53
CA VAL A 63 -3.07 28.17 -22.44
C VAL A 63 -3.55 28.50 -23.84
N LEU A 64 -2.65 28.98 -24.70
CA LEU A 64 -2.88 29.14 -26.13
C LEU A 64 -2.53 27.81 -26.82
N ASP A 65 -3.51 27.16 -27.46
CA ASP A 65 -3.25 26.02 -28.34
C ASP A 65 -2.65 26.52 -29.67
N GLY A 66 -1.33 26.41 -29.79
CA GLY A 66 -0.59 26.59 -31.03
C GLY A 66 0.52 25.55 -31.12
N ARG A 67 0.82 25.04 -32.32
CA ARG A 67 1.92 24.10 -32.53
C ARG A 67 3.23 24.86 -32.76
N PHE A 68 4.29 24.42 -32.09
CA PHE A 68 5.66 24.84 -32.37
C PHE A 68 6.32 23.72 -33.17
N GLU A 69 6.81 24.02 -34.36
CA GLU A 69 7.46 23.03 -35.22
C GLU A 69 8.91 23.43 -35.47
N PHE A 70 9.80 22.46 -35.29
CA PHE A 70 11.14 22.53 -35.86
C PHE A 70 11.01 22.25 -37.35
N ASN A 71 11.68 23.04 -38.18
CA ASN A 71 11.52 22.94 -39.62
C ASN A 71 12.10 21.63 -40.21
N GLU A 72 12.83 20.85 -39.40
CA GLU A 72 13.43 19.56 -39.76
C GLU A 72 13.38 18.56 -38.57
N HIS A 73 13.57 17.26 -38.82
CA HIS A 73 13.71 16.25 -37.75
C HIS A 73 15.04 16.45 -37.01
N VAL A 74 14.99 16.81 -35.73
CA VAL A 74 16.19 17.06 -34.90
C VAL A 74 16.15 16.22 -33.64
N GLY A 75 17.14 15.35 -33.44
CA GLY A 75 17.32 14.65 -32.16
C GLY A 75 17.71 15.64 -31.06
N MET A 76 17.40 15.35 -29.78
CA MET A 76 17.71 16.26 -28.67
C MET A 76 19.21 16.63 -28.56
N GLY A 77 20.12 15.79 -29.08
CA GLY A 77 21.57 16.05 -29.14
C GLY A 77 22.01 17.00 -30.25
N ASP A 78 21.15 17.28 -31.24
CA ASP A 78 21.49 18.01 -32.47
C ASP A 78 20.90 19.44 -32.51
N ILE A 79 20.29 19.89 -31.41
CA ILE A 79 19.72 21.23 -31.26
C ILE A 79 20.86 22.24 -31.08
N THR A 80 21.05 23.12 -32.08
CA THR A 80 22.07 24.16 -32.08
C THR A 80 21.43 25.56 -32.05
N PRO A 81 22.20 26.63 -31.77
CA PRO A 81 21.72 28.01 -31.92
C PRO A 81 21.19 28.33 -33.33
N ASP A 82 21.61 27.59 -34.35
CA ASP A 82 21.20 27.82 -35.74
C ASP A 82 19.95 27.00 -36.14
N THR A 83 19.44 26.14 -35.25
CA THR A 83 18.22 25.38 -35.49
C THR A 83 17.02 26.30 -35.71
N THR A 84 16.36 26.14 -36.86
CA THR A 84 15.25 27.01 -37.26
C THR A 84 13.91 26.49 -36.74
N TRP A 85 13.03 27.41 -36.39
CA TRP A 85 11.67 27.13 -35.96
C TRP A 85 10.67 27.96 -36.76
N SER A 86 9.43 27.48 -36.81
CA SER A 86 8.29 28.23 -37.33
C SER A 86 7.09 28.12 -36.39
N ALA A 87 6.35 29.22 -36.26
CA ALA A 87 5.06 29.26 -35.60
C ALA A 87 3.97 29.28 -36.67
N VAL A 88 3.14 28.25 -36.70
CA VAL A 88 2.12 28.05 -37.73
C VAL A 88 0.73 28.03 -37.10
N VAL A 89 -0.19 28.82 -37.65
CA VAL A 89 -1.60 28.84 -37.25
C VAL A 89 -2.46 28.69 -38.50
N GLN A 90 -3.38 27.71 -38.49
CA GLN A 90 -4.28 27.41 -39.61
C GLN A 90 -3.54 27.17 -40.95
N GLY A 91 -2.34 26.59 -40.90
CA GLY A 91 -1.51 26.32 -42.09
C GLY A 91 -0.74 27.53 -42.63
N GLN A 92 -0.85 28.70 -42.01
CA GLN A 92 -0.03 29.87 -42.35
C GLN A 92 1.12 30.06 -41.35
N THR A 93 2.32 30.30 -41.86
CA THR A 93 3.50 30.60 -41.05
C THR A 93 3.44 32.05 -40.57
N LEU A 94 3.26 32.23 -39.27
CA LEU A 94 3.13 33.54 -38.63
C LEU A 94 4.48 34.14 -38.21
N ALA A 95 5.44 33.29 -37.85
CA ALA A 95 6.79 33.71 -37.49
C ALA A 95 7.79 32.58 -37.78
N THR A 96 9.04 32.96 -38.05
CA THR A 96 10.16 32.03 -38.13
C THR A 96 11.36 32.63 -37.42
N GLY A 97 12.28 31.80 -36.94
CA GLY A 97 13.52 32.25 -36.31
C GLY A 97 14.51 31.12 -36.14
N THR A 98 15.68 31.43 -35.59
CA THR A 98 16.65 30.45 -35.08
C THR A 98 16.69 30.51 -33.56
N LEU A 99 17.04 29.40 -32.89
CA LEU A 99 17.08 29.33 -31.42
C LEU A 99 18.17 30.22 -30.79
N GLY A 100 19.12 30.70 -31.59
CA GLY A 100 20.36 31.37 -31.18
C GLY A 100 20.32 32.89 -31.14
N ASP A 101 19.22 33.53 -31.54
CA ASP A 101 19.15 34.98 -31.48
C ASP A 101 18.55 35.48 -30.16
N ALA A 102 19.40 36.10 -29.35
CA ALA A 102 18.96 37.10 -28.39
C ALA A 102 20.16 37.93 -27.91
N THR A 103 21.08 38.38 -28.78
CA THR A 103 22.35 39.04 -28.34
C THR A 103 22.95 38.37 -27.08
N LYS A 104 23.31 37.09 -27.21
CA LYS A 104 24.14 36.28 -26.30
C LYS A 104 23.64 36.06 -24.86
N LYS A 105 23.09 34.87 -24.60
CA LYS A 105 23.59 33.95 -23.55
C LYS A 105 23.25 32.50 -23.92
N LYS A 106 24.29 31.68 -23.98
CA LYS A 106 24.35 30.32 -24.56
C LYS A 106 23.26 29.38 -24.02
N PHE A 107 22.66 28.58 -24.91
CA PHE A 107 22.09 27.27 -24.58
C PHE A 107 23.18 26.45 -23.87
N GLY A 108 22.94 26.04 -22.64
CA GLY A 108 23.83 25.15 -21.90
C GLY A 108 23.01 24.09 -21.18
N ALA A 109 23.59 22.90 -21.01
CA ALA A 109 22.96 21.73 -20.38
C ALA A 109 22.45 21.94 -18.94
N LYS A 110 22.67 23.13 -18.35
CA LYS A 110 22.26 23.51 -17.00
C LYS A 110 21.00 24.41 -16.96
N GLY A 111 20.48 24.84 -18.12
CA GLY A 111 19.29 25.69 -18.26
C GLY A 111 19.51 26.92 -19.15
N GLY A 112 18.42 27.58 -19.58
CA GLY A 112 18.47 28.77 -20.43
C GLY A 112 17.12 29.51 -20.61
N MET A 113 17.12 30.57 -21.43
CA MET A 113 15.96 31.44 -21.71
C MET A 113 15.93 31.91 -23.17
N ALA A 114 14.75 31.96 -23.80
CA ALA A 114 14.54 32.54 -25.13
C ALA A 114 13.35 33.54 -25.12
N VAL A 115 13.38 34.53 -26.01
CA VAL A 115 12.34 35.56 -26.13
C VAL A 115 11.93 35.72 -27.59
N ILE A 116 10.64 35.58 -27.88
CA ILE A 116 10.07 35.75 -29.22
C ILE A 116 9.22 37.02 -29.24
N ASN A 117 9.56 37.96 -30.10
CA ASN A 117 8.77 39.16 -30.35
C ASN A 117 7.70 38.86 -31.41
N VAL A 118 6.43 39.07 -31.09
CA VAL A 118 5.32 38.87 -32.04
C VAL A 118 4.96 40.21 -32.67
N PRO A 119 4.91 40.33 -34.02
CA PRO A 119 4.45 41.54 -34.69
C PRO A 119 3.01 41.85 -34.27
N GLY A 120 2.75 43.06 -33.76
CA GLY A 120 1.45 43.44 -33.19
C GLY A 120 1.45 43.62 -31.67
N GLY A 121 2.61 43.54 -31.00
CA GLY A 121 2.83 44.22 -29.71
C GLY A 121 2.89 43.33 -28.47
N GLY A 122 3.37 42.09 -28.56
CA GLY A 122 3.63 41.27 -27.38
C GLY A 122 4.88 40.41 -27.49
N THR A 123 5.39 40.00 -26.32
CA THR A 123 6.54 39.09 -26.20
C THR A 123 6.13 37.77 -25.59
N LEU A 124 6.72 36.69 -26.08
CA LEU A 124 6.64 35.35 -25.52
C LEU A 124 8.00 34.96 -24.95
N LYS A 125 8.06 34.59 -23.68
CA LYS A 125 9.29 34.18 -22.99
C LYS A 125 9.28 32.69 -22.72
N PHE A 126 10.43 32.04 -22.88
CA PHE A 126 10.66 30.62 -22.63
C PHE A 126 11.83 30.48 -21.65
N THR A 127 11.72 29.59 -20.67
CA THR A 127 12.81 29.27 -19.73
C THR A 127 12.82 27.77 -19.46
N TRP A 128 13.99 27.14 -19.34
CA TRP A 128 14.10 25.71 -19.00
C TRP A 128 15.25 25.43 -18.03
N ASN A 129 15.23 24.25 -17.38
CA ASN A 129 16.28 23.77 -16.49
C ASN A 129 16.64 22.29 -16.75
N ALA A 130 17.68 21.79 -16.08
CA ALA A 130 18.27 20.47 -16.32
C ALA A 130 17.45 19.25 -15.84
N LYS A 131 16.32 19.46 -15.16
CA LYS A 131 15.51 18.36 -14.60
C LYS A 131 14.11 18.25 -15.22
N ALA A 132 13.63 19.29 -15.91
CA ALA A 132 12.40 19.25 -16.70
C ALA A 132 12.34 20.41 -17.70
N ILE A 133 11.84 20.17 -18.92
CA ILE A 133 11.46 21.25 -19.84
C ILE A 133 10.12 21.82 -19.35
N MET A 134 10.18 22.75 -18.40
CA MET A 134 8.99 23.46 -17.90
C MET A 134 8.76 24.73 -18.73
N LEU A 135 7.76 24.70 -19.63
CA LEU A 135 7.38 25.84 -20.46
C LEU A 135 6.54 26.84 -19.65
N LYS A 136 7.06 28.05 -19.45
CA LYS A 136 6.31 29.16 -18.82
C LYS A 136 6.07 30.27 -19.83
N LEU A 137 4.86 30.33 -20.38
CA LEU A 137 4.43 31.37 -21.31
C LEU A 137 3.96 32.62 -20.54
N LYS A 138 4.57 33.78 -20.83
CA LYS A 138 4.11 35.09 -20.33
C LYS A 138 3.86 36.01 -21.51
N TRP A 139 2.59 36.30 -21.81
CA TRP A 139 2.17 37.29 -22.82
C TRP A 139 2.11 38.69 -22.20
N THR A 140 2.44 39.71 -22.98
CA THR A 140 2.54 41.11 -22.52
C THR A 140 1.85 42.13 -23.43
N GLY A 141 0.99 41.68 -24.36
CA GLY A 141 0.28 42.53 -25.34
C GLY A 141 -1.23 42.75 -25.07
N GLU A 142 -1.93 43.39 -26.02
CA GLU A 142 -3.29 43.92 -25.85
C GLU A 142 -4.39 42.83 -25.74
N PRO A 143 -5.25 42.84 -24.69
CA PRO A 143 -6.20 41.74 -24.41
C PRO A 143 -7.31 41.54 -25.45
N ALA A 144 -7.64 42.57 -26.24
CA ALA A 144 -8.77 42.54 -27.16
C ALA A 144 -8.53 41.62 -28.37
N LEU A 145 -7.27 41.43 -28.79
CA LEU A 145 -6.90 40.56 -29.91
C LEU A 145 -7.00 39.07 -29.57
N ALA A 146 -7.03 38.71 -28.28
CA ALA A 146 -7.19 37.32 -27.83
C ALA A 146 -8.64 36.80 -27.94
N ARG A 147 -9.64 37.68 -28.08
CA ARG A 147 -11.07 37.32 -28.02
C ARG A 147 -11.71 36.91 -29.36
N LEU A 148 -11.00 37.03 -30.49
CA LEU A 148 -11.53 36.77 -31.84
C LEU A 148 -11.50 35.29 -32.29
N TYR A 149 -10.99 34.36 -31.47
CA TYR A 149 -10.73 32.96 -31.85
C TYR A 149 -11.63 31.92 -31.15
N LYS A 150 -12.87 32.29 -30.81
CA LYS A 150 -13.78 31.39 -30.10
C LYS A 150 -14.88 30.88 -31.02
N ASP A 151 -14.54 30.02 -31.98
CA ASP A 151 -15.54 29.16 -32.59
C ASP A 151 -14.96 27.89 -33.23
N GLN A 152 -15.63 26.77 -32.92
CA GLN A 152 -15.65 25.46 -33.59
C GLN A 152 -14.66 24.34 -33.22
N ASN A 153 -15.27 23.16 -33.07
CA ASN A 153 -14.75 21.80 -32.97
C ASN A 153 -13.30 21.59 -33.40
N THR A 154 -12.48 21.12 -32.46
CA THR A 154 -11.16 20.55 -32.72
C THR A 154 -11.12 19.07 -32.33
N SER A 155 -10.86 18.22 -33.31
CA SER A 155 -10.38 16.86 -33.11
C SER A 155 -8.85 16.89 -32.97
N ILE A 156 -8.31 16.34 -31.89
CA ILE A 156 -6.87 16.14 -31.72
C ILE A 156 -6.53 14.77 -32.28
N ASN A 157 -5.74 14.72 -33.36
CA ASN A 157 -5.04 13.51 -33.77
C ASN A 157 -3.71 13.49 -33.02
N LEU A 158 -3.56 12.55 -32.09
CA LEU A 158 -2.28 12.32 -31.42
C LEU A 158 -1.35 11.53 -32.37
N PRO A 159 -0.07 11.92 -32.52
CA PRO A 159 0.92 11.08 -33.16
C PRO A 159 1.16 9.81 -32.34
N GLN A 160 1.70 8.78 -32.98
CA GLN A 160 1.78 7.40 -32.50
C GLN A 160 2.76 7.15 -31.33
N PHE A 161 2.53 7.79 -30.18
CA PHE A 161 3.20 7.48 -28.91
C PHE A 161 2.25 7.78 -27.72
N PRO A 162 2.43 7.13 -26.56
CA PRO A 162 1.66 7.44 -25.36
C PRO A 162 1.84 8.90 -24.92
N VAL A 163 0.74 9.54 -24.51
CA VAL A 163 0.73 10.91 -24.01
C VAL A 163 0.28 10.88 -22.56
N ASP A 164 1.14 11.39 -21.68
CA ASP A 164 0.85 11.61 -20.27
C ASP A 164 0.19 12.98 -20.09
N ILE A 165 -0.97 13.03 -19.41
CA ILE A 165 -1.66 14.28 -19.08
C ILE A 165 -1.95 14.31 -17.59
N ALA A 166 -1.24 15.19 -16.87
CA ALA A 166 -1.43 15.42 -15.45
C ALA A 166 -2.50 16.49 -15.17
N ILE A 167 -3.43 16.19 -14.25
CA ILE A 167 -4.27 17.19 -13.56
C ILE A 167 -4.12 16.98 -12.05
N GLY A 168 -3.17 17.70 -11.43
CA GLY A 168 -2.89 17.55 -10.01
C GLY A 168 -2.28 16.19 -9.67
N SER A 169 -2.68 15.57 -8.56
CA SER A 169 -2.12 14.30 -8.05
C SER A 169 -2.90 13.05 -8.49
N LEU A 170 -3.69 13.14 -9.56
CA LEU A 170 -4.46 12.01 -10.09
C LEU A 170 -3.83 11.56 -11.41
N HIS A 171 -3.41 10.30 -11.48
CA HIS A 171 -2.93 9.64 -12.70
C HIS A 171 -4.07 8.80 -13.26
N GLY A 172 -4.40 8.96 -14.55
CA GLY A 172 -5.42 8.16 -15.22
C GLY A 172 -4.80 7.28 -16.29
N TYR A 173 -4.68 5.99 -16.03
CA TYR A 173 -4.29 4.99 -17.04
C TYR A 173 -5.55 4.42 -17.70
N PHE A 174 -5.63 4.47 -19.03
CA PHE A 174 -6.71 3.85 -19.78
C PHE A 174 -6.15 2.68 -20.60
N ASN A 175 -6.48 1.44 -20.22
CA ASN A 175 -6.00 0.26 -20.93
C ASN A 175 -7.13 -0.77 -21.18
N VAL A 176 -8.03 -0.49 -22.13
CA VAL A 176 -8.82 -1.52 -22.85
C VAL A 176 -9.46 -0.93 -24.13
N PRO A 177 -9.82 -1.75 -25.14
CA PRO A 177 -10.30 -1.27 -26.43
C PRO A 177 -11.72 -0.70 -26.30
N VAL A 178 -11.88 0.61 -26.46
CA VAL A 178 -13.20 1.24 -26.47
C VAL A 178 -13.29 2.33 -27.52
N THR A 179 -14.25 2.18 -28.44
CA THR A 179 -15.06 3.35 -28.82
C THR A 179 -15.80 3.82 -27.58
N GLY A 180 -15.24 4.81 -26.88
CA GLY A 180 -15.79 5.38 -25.65
C GLY A 180 -16.01 6.89 -25.77
N GLN A 181 -16.88 7.43 -24.92
CA GLN A 181 -17.10 8.87 -24.79
C GLN A 181 -16.86 9.29 -23.35
N ALA A 182 -15.88 10.18 -23.12
CA ALA A 182 -15.76 10.91 -21.87
C ALA A 182 -16.63 12.16 -21.93
N LYS A 183 -17.43 12.39 -20.87
CA LYS A 183 -18.34 13.53 -20.74
C LYS A 183 -18.00 14.31 -19.50
N ALA A 184 -17.81 15.63 -19.63
CA ALA A 184 -17.77 16.54 -18.49
C ALA A 184 -19.12 17.26 -18.39
N THR A 185 -19.73 17.24 -17.21
CA THR A 185 -21.00 17.93 -16.92
C THR A 185 -20.89 18.78 -15.66
N THR A 186 -21.65 19.87 -15.59
CA THR A 186 -21.83 20.64 -14.35
C THR A 186 -22.57 19.81 -13.29
N LYS A 187 -22.51 20.25 -12.02
CA LYS A 187 -23.25 19.64 -10.90
C LYS A 187 -24.77 19.58 -11.10
N ASN A 188 -25.30 20.38 -12.02
CA ASN A 188 -26.72 20.43 -12.39
C ASN A 188 -27.03 19.66 -13.71
N GLY A 189 -26.08 18.87 -14.22
CA GLY A 189 -26.27 17.99 -15.37
C GLY A 189 -26.07 18.64 -16.75
N THR A 190 -25.57 19.88 -16.83
CA THR A 190 -25.30 20.55 -18.12
C THR A 190 -23.97 20.07 -18.71
N MET A 191 -23.99 19.55 -19.94
CA MET A 191 -22.80 19.08 -20.67
C MET A 191 -21.84 20.23 -21.02
N LEU A 192 -20.57 20.10 -20.64
CA LEU A 192 -19.50 21.09 -20.84
C LEU A 192 -18.57 20.71 -21.99
N SER A 193 -18.27 19.41 -22.15
CA SER A 193 -17.46 18.90 -23.27
C SER A 193 -17.73 17.43 -23.54
N LYS A 194 -17.46 16.99 -24.78
CA LYS A 194 -17.59 15.60 -25.23
C LYS A 194 -16.34 15.22 -26.01
N ILE A 195 -15.60 14.23 -25.53
CA ILE A 195 -14.43 13.66 -26.23
C ILE A 195 -14.85 12.33 -26.84
N ALA A 196 -14.67 12.17 -28.15
CA ALA A 196 -14.87 10.91 -28.85
C ALA A 196 -13.51 10.26 -29.13
N LEU A 197 -13.26 9.10 -28.55
CA LEU A 197 -12.03 8.33 -28.76
C LEU A 197 -12.24 7.36 -29.93
N LYS A 198 -11.37 7.42 -30.95
CA LYS A 198 -11.33 6.48 -32.08
C LYS A 198 -9.89 6.12 -32.41
N GLY A 199 -9.56 4.83 -32.35
CA GLY A 199 -8.29 4.27 -32.82
C GLY A 199 -8.53 2.90 -33.45
N THR A 200 -7.65 2.49 -34.39
CA THR A 200 -7.67 1.17 -35.02
C THR A 200 -6.40 0.45 -34.57
N ALA A 201 -6.54 -0.72 -33.95
CA ALA A 201 -5.41 -1.52 -33.49
C ALA A 201 -4.66 -2.11 -34.69
N ASN A 202 -3.40 -1.74 -34.85
CA ASN A 202 -2.47 -2.61 -35.58
C ASN A 202 -1.91 -3.60 -34.58
N SER A 203 -2.42 -4.84 -34.70
CA SER A 203 -1.81 -6.12 -34.36
C SER A 203 -0.75 -6.16 -33.25
N ALA A 204 -1.06 -6.93 -32.19
CA ALA A 204 -0.13 -7.82 -31.49
C ALA A 204 1.36 -7.62 -31.83
N GLY A 205 1.97 -6.64 -31.17
CA GLY A 205 3.41 -6.44 -31.12
C GLY A 205 3.71 -6.09 -29.68
N LEU A 206 4.32 -7.05 -28.98
CA LEU A 206 4.87 -6.90 -27.64
C LEU A 206 5.63 -5.56 -27.59
N ASP A 207 5.37 -4.70 -26.59
CA ASP A 207 6.21 -3.54 -26.32
C ASP A 207 7.52 -4.08 -25.73
N THR A 208 8.40 -4.58 -26.59
CA THR A 208 9.64 -5.29 -26.21
C THR A 208 10.73 -4.35 -25.70
N LEU A 209 10.38 -3.10 -25.36
CA LEU A 209 11.34 -2.16 -24.83
C LEU A 209 11.40 -2.33 -23.32
N ASP A 210 12.60 -2.58 -22.83
CA ASP A 210 12.98 -2.51 -21.41
C ASP A 210 13.53 -1.09 -21.19
N ARG A 211 12.74 -0.20 -20.56
CA ARG A 211 13.07 1.24 -20.48
C ARG A 211 13.93 1.58 -19.26
N ASP A 212 13.97 0.75 -18.24
CA ASP A 212 14.76 0.98 -17.03
C ASP A 212 15.98 0.04 -16.87
N GLY A 213 16.06 -0.98 -17.70
CA GLY A 213 17.22 -1.85 -17.88
C GLY A 213 17.30 -3.02 -16.91
N ASP A 214 16.19 -3.47 -16.32
CA ASP A 214 16.19 -4.62 -15.40
C ASP A 214 16.07 -5.99 -16.08
N GLY A 215 15.86 -6.01 -17.39
CA GLY A 215 15.76 -7.22 -18.20
C GLY A 215 14.33 -7.71 -18.44
N SER A 216 13.31 -7.03 -17.91
CA SER A 216 11.90 -7.24 -18.21
C SER A 216 11.42 -6.20 -19.23
N THR A 217 10.64 -6.63 -20.21
CA THR A 217 10.08 -5.70 -21.21
C THR A 217 8.74 -5.15 -20.74
N ALA A 218 8.34 -3.99 -21.25
CA ALA A 218 7.13 -3.27 -20.83
C ALA A 218 5.82 -4.07 -20.90
N ASP A 219 5.77 -5.16 -21.65
CA ASP A 219 4.63 -6.09 -21.72
C ASP A 219 4.60 -7.14 -20.60
N ALA A 220 5.74 -7.40 -19.96
CA ALA A 220 5.88 -8.30 -18.82
C ALA A 220 6.02 -7.55 -17.48
N ASP A 221 6.44 -6.28 -17.54
CA ASP A 221 6.67 -5.45 -16.36
C ASP A 221 5.42 -4.63 -15.96
N CYS A 222 5.06 -4.68 -14.68
CA CYS A 222 4.01 -3.85 -14.11
C CYS A 222 4.44 -2.38 -13.95
N ASN A 223 5.75 -2.07 -13.95
CA ASN A 223 6.28 -0.71 -13.99
C ASN A 223 7.68 -0.60 -14.63
N ASP A 224 7.70 -0.61 -15.97
CA ASP A 224 8.88 -0.45 -16.87
C ASP A 224 9.65 0.89 -16.75
N PHE A 225 9.43 1.67 -15.69
CA PHE A 225 10.23 2.86 -15.36
C PHE A 225 10.92 2.75 -13.99
N ALA A 226 10.77 1.62 -13.30
CA ALA A 226 11.31 1.37 -11.99
C ALA A 226 12.05 0.01 -11.98
N PRO A 227 13.39 -0.01 -12.07
CA PRO A 227 14.18 -1.24 -12.23
C PRO A 227 14.23 -2.12 -10.96
N THR A 228 13.39 -1.81 -9.98
CA THR A 228 13.18 -2.58 -8.74
C THR A 228 11.78 -3.21 -8.69
N ILE A 229 10.93 -2.94 -9.68
CA ILE A 229 9.58 -3.47 -9.81
C ILE A 229 9.54 -4.16 -11.16
N HIS A 230 9.61 -5.49 -11.16
CA HIS A 230 9.64 -6.31 -12.35
C HIS A 230 9.40 -7.79 -12.02
N PRO A 231 9.02 -8.63 -12.99
CA PRO A 231 8.98 -10.07 -12.82
C PRO A 231 10.21 -10.65 -12.11
N GLY A 232 9.97 -11.29 -10.96
CA GLY A 232 11.02 -11.92 -10.16
C GLY A 232 11.87 -10.98 -9.30
N ALA A 233 11.50 -9.70 -9.16
CA ALA A 233 12.10 -8.82 -8.16
C ALA A 233 11.85 -9.35 -6.73
N ALA A 234 12.66 -8.87 -5.77
CA ALA A 234 12.47 -9.22 -4.37
C ALA A 234 11.26 -8.47 -3.80
N GLU A 235 10.35 -9.23 -3.19
CA GLU A 235 9.08 -8.72 -2.68
C GLU A 235 9.15 -8.37 -1.19
N ALA A 236 8.64 -7.19 -0.82
CA ALA A 236 8.56 -6.76 0.57
C ALA A 236 7.14 -7.00 1.10
N THR A 237 6.97 -7.99 1.99
CA THR A 237 5.64 -8.41 2.45
C THR A 237 4.80 -7.28 3.03
N LEU A 238 3.63 -7.04 2.43
CA LEU A 238 2.59 -6.12 2.87
C LEU A 238 3.01 -4.64 2.88
N ASP A 239 3.93 -4.20 2.02
CA ASP A 239 4.35 -2.80 1.94
C ASP A 239 3.46 -1.92 1.03
N GLY A 240 2.58 -2.55 0.25
CA GLY A 240 1.64 -1.94 -0.69
C GLY A 240 2.14 -1.89 -2.13
N VAL A 241 3.26 -2.54 -2.46
CA VAL A 241 3.87 -2.55 -3.78
C VAL A 241 4.13 -3.99 -4.21
N ASP A 242 3.35 -4.48 -5.17
CA ASP A 242 3.67 -5.70 -5.93
C ASP A 242 4.94 -5.44 -6.75
N SER A 243 6.10 -5.78 -6.18
CA SER A 243 7.41 -5.53 -6.78
C SER A 243 7.76 -6.61 -7.78
N ASN A 244 7.24 -7.83 -7.62
CA ASN A 244 7.53 -8.96 -8.49
C ASN A 244 6.50 -9.16 -9.64
N CYS A 245 5.48 -8.29 -9.72
CA CYS A 245 4.40 -8.26 -10.71
C CYS A 245 3.56 -9.56 -10.77
N ASP A 246 3.41 -10.29 -9.66
CA ASP A 246 2.63 -11.53 -9.61
C ASP A 246 1.16 -11.31 -9.17
N GLY A 247 0.79 -10.06 -8.91
CA GLY A 247 -0.53 -9.64 -8.43
C GLY A 247 -0.67 -9.74 -6.91
N ARG A 248 0.43 -9.86 -6.16
CA ARG A 248 0.43 -10.02 -4.70
C ARG A 248 1.49 -9.12 -4.08
N ASP A 249 1.21 -8.70 -2.86
CA ASP A 249 2.13 -7.90 -2.02
C ASP A 249 2.70 -8.82 -0.93
N SER A 250 3.41 -9.88 -1.35
CA SER A 250 3.88 -10.95 -0.45
C SER A 250 5.02 -11.78 -1.04
N GLY A 251 6.18 -11.78 -0.36
CA GLY A 251 7.33 -12.58 -0.74
C GLY A 251 7.36 -14.03 -0.21
N VAL A 252 6.27 -14.49 0.42
CA VAL A 252 6.14 -15.86 0.92
C VAL A 252 5.27 -16.71 -0.01
N ALA A 253 5.30 -18.03 0.15
CA ALA A 253 4.39 -18.90 -0.58
C ALA A 253 2.91 -18.51 -0.32
N GLU A 254 2.03 -18.78 -1.28
CA GLU A 254 0.59 -18.78 -1.06
C GLU A 254 0.07 -20.22 -1.11
N VAL A 255 -0.65 -20.63 -0.06
CA VAL A 255 -1.30 -21.93 -0.01
C VAL A 255 -2.79 -21.74 -0.20
N VAL A 256 -3.28 -22.17 -1.37
CA VAL A 256 -4.69 -22.04 -1.77
C VAL A 256 -5.45 -23.33 -1.49
N GLU A 257 -6.36 -23.25 -0.53
CA GLU A 257 -7.24 -24.35 -0.12
C GLU A 257 -8.57 -24.30 -0.86
N THR A 258 -9.17 -25.47 -1.08
CA THR A 258 -10.54 -25.58 -1.63
C THR A 258 -11.52 -25.89 -0.51
N PHE A 259 -12.54 -25.05 -0.36
CA PHE A 259 -13.56 -25.21 0.65
C PHE A 259 -14.33 -26.52 0.51
N LYS A 260 -14.53 -27.21 1.65
CA LYS A 260 -15.37 -28.39 1.74
C LYS A 260 -15.96 -28.52 3.14
N ASN A 261 -17.29 -28.59 3.25
CA ASN A 261 -18.01 -28.83 4.49
C ASN A 261 -18.91 -30.09 4.37
N PRO A 262 -18.72 -31.15 5.18
CA PRO A 262 -17.64 -31.33 6.16
C PRO A 262 -16.28 -31.60 5.49
N GLY A 263 -15.19 -31.13 6.11
CA GLY A 263 -13.84 -31.30 5.57
C GLY A 263 -12.77 -30.61 6.40
N THR A 264 -11.50 -30.84 6.05
CA THR A 264 -10.33 -30.21 6.70
C THR A 264 -10.32 -28.69 6.51
N TYR A 265 -10.73 -28.22 5.33
CA TYR A 265 -10.75 -26.81 4.93
C TYR A 265 -12.20 -26.34 4.84
N SER A 266 -12.87 -26.38 5.97
CA SER A 266 -14.30 -26.10 6.12
C SER A 266 -14.57 -24.72 6.71
N SER A 267 -13.55 -23.87 6.77
CA SER A 267 -13.54 -22.58 7.46
C SER A 267 -14.09 -22.66 8.91
N PRO A 268 -13.51 -23.53 9.77
CA PRO A 268 -13.99 -23.72 11.13
C PRO A 268 -13.82 -22.45 12.00
N VAL A 269 -14.59 -22.40 13.08
CA VAL A 269 -14.54 -21.34 14.08
C VAL A 269 -13.55 -21.69 15.19
N ILE A 270 -12.66 -20.74 15.51
CA ILE A 270 -11.78 -20.79 16.67
C ILE A 270 -12.32 -19.91 17.80
N ASN A 271 -11.79 -20.09 19.02
CA ASN A 271 -12.23 -19.35 20.20
C ASN A 271 -11.07 -18.65 20.90
N PHE A 272 -11.24 -17.37 21.25
CA PHE A 272 -10.21 -16.55 21.88
C PHE A 272 -10.12 -16.68 23.40
N LYS A 273 -11.00 -17.49 24.03
CA LYS A 273 -11.04 -17.69 25.49
C LYS A 273 -10.57 -19.06 25.94
N ILE A 274 -10.76 -20.11 25.12
CA ILE A 274 -10.33 -21.47 25.48
C ILE A 274 -8.84 -21.46 25.83
N ALA A 275 -8.50 -21.93 27.03
CA ALA A 275 -7.14 -21.88 27.58
C ALA A 275 -6.63 -23.26 28.00
N SER A 276 -7.51 -24.22 28.23
CA SER A 276 -7.14 -25.58 28.63
C SER A 276 -6.28 -26.31 27.59
N PRO A 277 -5.44 -27.26 28.03
CA PRO A 277 -4.67 -28.12 27.13
C PRO A 277 -5.58 -29.07 26.34
N PRO A 278 -5.10 -29.64 25.21
CA PRO A 278 -5.82 -30.70 24.50
C PRO A 278 -6.03 -31.93 25.41
N GLY A 279 -7.23 -32.51 25.39
CA GLY A 279 -7.53 -33.73 26.15
C GLY A 279 -9.02 -33.88 26.49
N PRO A 280 -9.40 -34.98 27.15
CA PRO A 280 -10.80 -35.27 27.51
C PRO A 280 -11.32 -34.47 28.71
N GLY A 281 -10.49 -33.58 29.30
CA GLY A 281 -10.87 -32.79 30.46
C GLY A 281 -11.90 -31.70 30.13
N THR A 282 -12.61 -31.23 31.15
CA THR A 282 -13.54 -30.09 31.02
C THR A 282 -12.80 -28.85 30.50
N PRO A 283 -13.30 -28.16 29.46
CA PRO A 283 -12.64 -26.99 28.91
C PRO A 283 -12.58 -25.85 29.93
N ILE A 284 -11.44 -25.14 29.97
CA ILE A 284 -11.23 -23.95 30.80
C ILE A 284 -11.21 -22.73 29.88
N TYR A 285 -12.08 -21.76 30.15
CA TYR A 285 -12.17 -20.50 29.41
C TYR A 285 -11.66 -19.34 30.26
N GLY A 286 -10.67 -18.61 29.75
CA GLY A 286 -10.18 -17.36 30.33
C GLY A 286 -10.89 -16.11 29.77
N PRO A 287 -10.33 -14.91 30.03
CA PRO A 287 -10.71 -13.72 29.27
C PRO A 287 -10.34 -13.87 27.79
N PRO A 288 -11.02 -13.16 26.86
CA PRO A 288 -10.62 -13.15 25.47
C PRO A 288 -9.22 -12.54 25.34
N ARG A 289 -8.36 -13.20 24.57
CA ARG A 289 -6.96 -12.79 24.35
C ARG A 289 -6.89 -11.66 23.31
N ASP A 290 -7.42 -10.51 23.70
CA ASP A 290 -7.37 -9.27 22.92
C ASP A 290 -6.15 -8.41 23.34
N PHE A 291 -5.11 -8.40 22.52
CA PHE A 291 -3.90 -7.60 22.73
C PHE A 291 -4.01 -6.17 22.20
N SER A 292 -5.20 -5.68 21.79
CA SER A 292 -5.39 -4.29 21.34
C SER A 292 -4.93 -3.31 22.42
N GLY A 293 -4.14 -2.30 22.03
CA GLY A 293 -3.50 -1.36 22.96
C GLY A 293 -2.19 -1.86 23.58
N TYR A 294 -1.81 -3.11 23.33
CA TYR A 294 -0.56 -3.75 23.75
C TYR A 294 -0.35 -3.75 25.27
N ASN A 295 0.85 -4.10 25.73
CA ASN A 295 1.24 -4.23 27.14
C ASN A 295 0.28 -5.13 27.93
N LYS A 296 -0.17 -6.19 27.26
CA LYS A 296 -1.11 -7.19 27.78
C LYS A 296 -0.46 -8.56 27.74
N SER A 297 -0.92 -9.43 28.62
CA SER A 297 -0.37 -10.75 28.83
C SER A 297 -1.48 -11.75 29.17
N TYR A 298 -1.41 -12.94 28.58
CA TYR A 298 -2.39 -14.00 28.79
C TYR A 298 -1.71 -15.37 28.84
N SER A 299 -2.15 -16.21 29.77
CA SER A 299 -1.67 -17.58 29.91
C SER A 299 -2.68 -18.59 29.37
N LEU A 300 -2.17 -19.62 28.70
CA LEU A 300 -2.93 -20.71 28.08
C LEU A 300 -2.04 -21.93 27.87
N ALA A 301 -2.64 -23.07 27.55
CA ALA A 301 -1.90 -24.28 27.21
C ALA A 301 -1.91 -24.58 25.70
N ILE A 302 -0.75 -24.93 25.16
CA ILE A 302 -0.52 -25.31 23.75
C ILE A 302 -0.18 -26.80 23.65
N GLY A 303 -0.70 -27.49 22.63
CA GLY A 303 -0.50 -28.93 22.44
C GLY A 303 0.94 -29.31 22.13
N LYS A 304 1.39 -30.50 22.57
CA LYS A 304 2.78 -30.97 22.50
C LYS A 304 3.54 -30.70 21.19
N THR A 305 2.94 -31.03 20.05
CA THR A 305 3.56 -30.92 18.70
C THR A 305 2.85 -29.88 17.82
N SER A 306 1.98 -29.06 18.41
CA SER A 306 0.96 -28.31 17.69
C SER A 306 1.45 -27.38 16.57
N TYR A 307 2.69 -26.87 16.62
CA TYR A 307 3.21 -25.93 15.62
C TYR A 307 3.74 -26.62 14.36
N TYR A 308 4.33 -27.80 14.51
CA TYR A 308 4.89 -28.61 13.43
C TYR A 308 4.59 -30.08 13.74
N ASP A 309 3.51 -30.59 13.15
CA ASP A 309 2.88 -31.80 13.65
C ASP A 309 2.67 -32.85 12.55
N PRO A 310 3.49 -33.91 12.54
CA PRO A 310 3.28 -35.04 11.65
C PRO A 310 1.94 -35.77 11.84
N THR A 311 1.31 -35.68 13.01
CA THR A 311 0.01 -36.31 13.28
C THR A 311 -1.14 -35.68 12.50
N THR A 312 -0.93 -34.51 11.88
CA THR A 312 -1.88 -33.91 10.93
C THR A 312 -2.08 -34.75 9.68
N GLY A 313 -1.12 -35.64 9.35
CA GLY A 313 -1.12 -36.38 8.09
C GLY A 313 -1.04 -35.47 6.85
N THR A 314 -0.77 -34.18 7.02
CA THR A 314 -0.86 -33.18 5.96
C THR A 314 0.45 -32.39 5.87
N LYS A 315 1.01 -32.36 4.66
CA LYS A 315 2.20 -31.57 4.32
C LYS A 315 1.85 -30.48 3.32
N TRP A 316 2.72 -29.50 3.21
CA TRP A 316 2.71 -28.48 2.15
C TRP A 316 4.14 -28.26 1.66
N ASN A 317 4.28 -27.54 0.56
CA ASN A 317 5.58 -27.19 -0.01
C ASN A 317 5.66 -25.67 -0.13
N ASP A 318 6.80 -25.11 0.23
CA ASP A 318 7.17 -23.72 -0.01
C ASP A 318 8.02 -23.67 -1.29
N ASP A 319 7.38 -23.29 -2.40
CA ASP A 319 7.98 -23.23 -3.73
C ASP A 319 8.86 -21.98 -3.96
N THR A 320 8.84 -21.04 -3.03
CA THR A 320 9.71 -19.85 -3.05
C THR A 320 11.16 -20.18 -2.63
N ILE A 321 11.38 -21.34 -2.00
CA ILE A 321 12.69 -21.74 -1.48
C ILE A 321 13.58 -22.28 -2.59
N THR A 322 14.83 -21.80 -2.64
CA THR A 322 15.86 -22.30 -3.55
C THR A 322 17.02 -22.97 -2.79
N PRO A 323 17.36 -24.24 -3.09
CA PRO A 323 16.72 -25.12 -4.06
C PRO A 323 15.33 -25.59 -3.61
N VAL A 324 14.42 -25.85 -4.55
CA VAL A 324 13.02 -26.26 -4.25
C VAL A 324 12.93 -27.50 -3.35
N SER A 325 13.91 -28.40 -3.43
CA SER A 325 13.99 -29.56 -2.53
C SER A 325 14.02 -29.19 -1.04
N ASP A 326 14.53 -28.00 -0.70
CA ASP A 326 14.65 -27.52 0.67
C ASP A 326 13.32 -26.99 1.22
N GLY A 327 12.33 -26.74 0.38
CA GLY A 327 10.97 -26.31 0.74
C GLY A 327 9.90 -27.39 0.63
N GLN A 328 10.26 -28.64 0.33
CA GLN A 328 9.29 -29.73 0.17
C GLN A 328 8.95 -30.43 1.49
N ASP A 329 7.79 -31.08 1.56
CA ASP A 329 7.36 -31.98 2.64
C ASP A 329 7.27 -31.33 4.04
N ILE A 330 6.85 -30.08 4.10
CA ILE A 330 6.69 -29.32 5.35
C ILE A 330 5.43 -29.80 6.07
N TRP A 331 5.58 -30.38 7.26
CA TRP A 331 4.42 -30.74 8.09
C TRP A 331 3.68 -29.50 8.58
N ARG A 332 2.34 -29.55 8.54
CA ARG A 332 1.47 -28.48 9.05
C ARG A 332 1.38 -28.47 10.56
N GLY A 333 0.92 -27.34 11.11
CA GLY A 333 0.48 -27.24 12.50
C GLY A 333 -0.99 -27.65 12.67
N TRP A 334 -1.40 -27.88 13.90
CA TRP A 334 -2.81 -28.07 14.27
C TRP A 334 -3.46 -26.77 14.71
N THR A 335 -4.49 -26.35 13.99
CA THR A 335 -5.24 -25.11 14.27
C THR A 335 -5.81 -25.07 15.69
N HIS A 336 -6.31 -26.21 16.20
CA HIS A 336 -7.14 -26.25 17.41
C HIS A 336 -6.40 -26.72 18.68
N THR A 337 -5.20 -27.29 18.54
CA THR A 337 -4.34 -27.64 19.69
C THR A 337 -3.33 -26.54 20.02
N GLY A 338 -3.00 -25.70 19.04
CA GLY A 338 -2.50 -24.34 19.29
C GLY A 338 -3.59 -23.44 19.91
N LYS A 339 -3.30 -22.15 20.06
CA LYS A 339 -4.22 -21.16 20.61
C LYS A 339 -4.20 -19.87 19.81
N TRP A 340 -5.38 -19.31 19.65
CA TRP A 340 -5.62 -18.09 18.88
C TRP A 340 -5.84 -16.90 19.80
N SER A 341 -5.34 -15.75 19.38
CA SER A 341 -5.49 -14.44 19.99
C SER A 341 -5.66 -13.41 18.88
N PHE A 342 -6.01 -12.17 19.22
CA PHE A 342 -6.12 -11.10 18.23
C PHE A 342 -5.72 -9.76 18.80
N PHE A 343 -5.52 -8.77 17.92
CA PHE A 343 -5.45 -7.37 18.30
C PHE A 343 -5.74 -6.45 17.13
N ASN A 344 -6.14 -5.22 17.43
CA ASN A 344 -6.15 -4.12 16.49
C ASN A 344 -4.87 -3.29 16.63
N GLY A 345 -4.23 -2.99 15.50
CA GLY A 345 -2.99 -2.22 15.45
C GLY A 345 -2.98 -1.19 14.33
N LYS A 346 -1.96 -0.32 14.31
CA LYS A 346 -1.74 0.67 13.26
C LYS A 346 -0.50 0.32 12.46
N ALA A 347 -0.50 0.65 11.17
CA ALA A 347 0.69 0.58 10.33
C ALA A 347 1.86 1.35 10.98
N GLY A 348 3.04 0.74 10.99
CA GLY A 348 4.25 1.27 11.63
C GLY A 348 4.33 1.09 13.14
N ASP A 349 3.32 0.49 13.79
CA ASP A 349 3.41 0.15 15.21
C ASP A 349 4.54 -0.85 15.45
N LYS A 350 5.53 -0.44 16.26
CA LYS A 350 6.63 -1.30 16.69
C LYS A 350 6.25 -2.00 17.98
N ILE A 351 6.12 -3.31 17.93
CA ILE A 351 5.75 -4.16 19.07
C ILE A 351 6.82 -5.21 19.31
N THR A 352 6.78 -5.83 20.49
CA THR A 352 7.57 -7.00 20.85
C THR A 352 6.61 -8.09 21.29
N LEU A 353 6.66 -9.23 20.60
CA LEU A 353 5.98 -10.46 20.97
C LEU A 353 6.95 -11.31 21.78
N SER A 354 6.56 -11.67 23.00
CA SER A 354 7.27 -12.63 23.84
C SER A 354 6.36 -13.77 24.21
N VAL A 355 6.84 -14.99 24.07
CA VAL A 355 6.16 -16.18 24.57
C VAL A 355 7.15 -16.98 25.39
N GLN A 356 6.77 -17.34 26.60
CA GLN A 356 7.61 -18.11 27.52
C GLN A 356 6.76 -19.06 28.35
N ARG A 357 7.38 -20.04 29.00
CA ARG A 357 6.72 -20.88 30.01
C ARG A 357 5.96 -20.04 31.03
N ASP A 358 4.75 -20.48 31.36
CA ASP A 358 3.94 -19.85 32.41
C ASP A 358 4.64 -19.98 33.77
N ALA A 359 4.38 -19.04 34.69
CA ALA A 359 5.00 -19.04 36.00
C ALA A 359 4.78 -20.35 36.78
N GLN A 360 3.65 -21.03 36.59
CA GLN A 360 3.36 -22.30 37.26
C GLN A 360 4.18 -23.48 36.71
N GLU A 361 4.71 -23.36 35.49
CA GLU A 361 5.50 -24.39 34.80
C GLU A 361 6.95 -23.93 34.50
N ALA A 362 7.41 -22.85 35.14
CA ALA A 362 8.68 -22.19 34.82
C ALA A 362 9.92 -23.11 34.92
N SER A 363 9.87 -24.16 35.76
CA SER A 363 10.95 -25.14 35.90
C SER A 363 10.75 -26.41 35.08
N LEU A 364 9.56 -26.64 34.53
CA LEU A 364 9.23 -27.82 33.74
C LEU A 364 9.68 -27.61 32.29
N LYS A 365 10.46 -28.54 31.74
CA LYS A 365 10.93 -28.49 30.36
C LYS A 365 9.90 -29.10 29.41
N GLY A 366 9.74 -28.48 28.25
CA GLY A 366 8.96 -29.05 27.14
C GLY A 366 8.34 -28.01 26.20
N ALA A 367 8.22 -26.77 26.65
CA ALA A 367 7.82 -25.70 25.75
C ALA A 367 8.97 -25.36 24.79
N HIS A 368 8.66 -25.25 23.50
CA HIS A 368 9.39 -24.45 22.51
C HIS A 368 8.32 -23.71 21.71
N PRO A 369 7.87 -22.55 22.22
CA PRO A 369 6.74 -21.86 21.62
C PRO A 369 7.09 -21.37 20.22
N GLY A 370 6.12 -21.45 19.31
CA GLY A 370 6.16 -20.85 17.99
C GLY A 370 4.89 -20.08 17.70
N PHE A 371 4.97 -19.11 16.80
CA PHE A 371 3.84 -18.25 16.44
C PHE A 371 3.71 -18.03 14.93
N ILE A 372 2.50 -17.71 14.51
CA ILE A 372 2.19 -17.14 13.19
C ILE A 372 1.28 -15.95 13.42
N LEU A 373 1.59 -14.83 12.78
CA LEU A 373 0.80 -13.61 12.79
C LEU A 373 0.22 -13.38 11.41
N PHE A 374 -1.09 -13.20 11.34
CA PHE A 374 -1.80 -12.87 10.11
C PHE A 374 -2.45 -11.49 10.22
N TRP A 375 -2.53 -10.79 9.10
CA TRP A 375 -3.38 -9.63 8.89
C TRP A 375 -4.67 -10.05 8.18
N ARG A 376 -5.79 -9.50 8.63
CA ARG A 376 -7.12 -9.74 8.08
C ARG A 376 -7.69 -8.41 7.55
N PRO A 377 -7.64 -8.16 6.23
CA PRO A 377 -8.04 -6.88 5.63
C PRO A 377 -9.50 -6.49 5.86
N GLU A 378 -10.38 -7.47 6.09
CA GLU A 378 -11.80 -7.27 6.42
C GLU A 378 -11.97 -6.43 7.70
N GLY A 379 -10.92 -6.32 8.53
CA GLY A 379 -10.83 -5.34 9.62
C GLY A 379 -11.50 -5.77 10.91
N GLY A 380 -11.93 -7.03 11.02
CA GLY A 380 -12.51 -7.63 12.21
C GLY A 380 -12.87 -9.10 12.01
N PRO A 381 -13.58 -9.72 12.97
CA PRO A 381 -14.03 -11.11 12.83
C PRO A 381 -14.90 -11.34 11.60
N LEU A 382 -14.66 -12.45 10.90
CA LEU A 382 -15.27 -12.74 9.61
C LEU A 382 -16.38 -13.79 9.76
N PHE A 383 -17.64 -13.34 9.69
CA PHE A 383 -18.79 -14.23 9.62
C PHE A 383 -19.04 -14.67 8.16
N TRP A 384 -19.07 -16.00 7.96
CA TRP A 384 -19.35 -16.61 6.67
C TRP A 384 -20.36 -17.74 6.83
N ALA A 385 -21.61 -17.52 6.40
CA ALA A 385 -22.66 -18.53 6.53
C ALA A 385 -22.38 -19.76 5.66
N GLY A 386 -22.76 -20.95 6.14
CA GLY A 386 -22.58 -22.22 5.44
C GLY A 386 -21.20 -22.88 5.65
N THR A 387 -20.31 -22.24 6.41
CA THR A 387 -19.07 -22.87 6.88
C THR A 387 -19.35 -23.77 8.09
N GLN A 388 -18.38 -24.61 8.47
CA GLN A 388 -18.60 -25.76 9.37
C GLN A 388 -19.47 -25.48 10.59
N ASP A 389 -19.16 -24.39 11.32
CA ASP A 389 -19.81 -24.06 12.59
C ASP A 389 -20.88 -22.96 12.43
N LEU A 390 -21.17 -22.56 11.18
CA LEU A 390 -22.08 -21.48 10.80
C LEU A 390 -23.10 -21.93 9.73
N ASP A 391 -23.41 -23.24 9.66
CA ASP A 391 -24.32 -23.87 8.68
C ASP A 391 -25.70 -24.26 9.25
N GLU A 392 -26.06 -23.77 10.44
CA GLU A 392 -27.34 -24.06 11.11
C GLU A 392 -28.25 -22.83 11.23
N GLY A 393 -28.06 -21.84 10.35
CA GLY A 393 -28.87 -20.61 10.31
C GLY A 393 -28.40 -19.50 11.25
N GLN A 394 -27.15 -19.57 11.74
CA GLN A 394 -26.51 -18.48 12.46
C GLN A 394 -26.48 -17.21 11.60
N THR A 395 -26.59 -16.05 12.24
CA THR A 395 -26.51 -14.73 11.58
C THR A 395 -25.30 -13.91 12.05
N ALA A 396 -24.54 -14.46 12.99
CA ALA A 396 -23.32 -13.88 13.54
C ALA A 396 -22.42 -14.99 14.07
N LEU A 397 -21.15 -14.66 14.28
CA LEU A 397 -20.22 -15.53 14.99
C LEU A 397 -20.65 -15.72 16.46
N PRO A 398 -20.35 -16.87 17.07
CA PRO A 398 -20.39 -17.00 18.52
C PRO A 398 -19.50 -15.95 19.19
N ALA A 399 -19.84 -15.57 20.42
CA ALA A 399 -19.05 -14.59 21.17
C ALA A 399 -17.56 -15.01 21.28
N ASP A 400 -16.67 -14.03 21.22
CA ASP A 400 -15.21 -14.22 21.39
C ASP A 400 -14.61 -15.28 20.45
N SER A 401 -15.15 -15.38 19.23
CA SER A 401 -14.80 -16.39 18.24
C SER A 401 -14.62 -15.78 16.85
N ASP A 402 -13.91 -16.48 15.97
CA ASP A 402 -13.64 -16.03 14.60
C ASP A 402 -13.39 -17.23 13.66
N THR A 403 -13.54 -17.05 12.36
CA THR A 403 -13.25 -18.08 11.34
C THR A 403 -11.77 -18.10 10.97
N VAL A 404 -11.24 -19.30 10.73
CA VAL A 404 -9.93 -19.57 10.12
C VAL A 404 -10.11 -20.63 9.03
N ILE A 405 -9.14 -20.76 8.13
CA ILE A 405 -9.33 -21.49 6.87
C ILE A 405 -9.56 -23.01 7.04
N GLY A 406 -8.88 -23.64 8.00
CA GLY A 406 -8.98 -25.09 8.17
C GLY A 406 -8.45 -25.62 9.49
N HIS A 407 -8.53 -26.94 9.64
CA HIS A 407 -8.12 -27.66 10.85
C HIS A 407 -6.60 -27.86 10.97
N VAL A 408 -5.86 -27.71 9.88
CA VAL A 408 -4.40 -27.82 9.81
C VAL A 408 -3.82 -26.60 9.09
N ILE A 409 -2.81 -25.97 9.68
CA ILE A 409 -2.35 -24.61 9.32
C ILE A 409 -0.94 -24.63 8.72
N VAL A 410 -0.70 -23.72 7.77
CA VAL A 410 0.63 -23.44 7.19
C VAL A 410 1.32 -22.31 7.95
N GLN A 411 2.62 -22.44 8.15
CA GLN A 411 3.35 -21.60 9.10
C GLN A 411 4.14 -20.45 8.48
N HIS A 412 4.36 -20.48 7.16
CA HIS A 412 5.19 -19.52 6.43
C HIS A 412 4.60 -19.23 5.04
N ALA A 413 3.33 -18.86 5.01
CA ALA A 413 2.62 -18.63 3.76
C ALA A 413 1.40 -17.73 3.98
N ASP A 414 1.04 -16.98 2.94
CA ASP A 414 -0.33 -16.51 2.79
C ASP A 414 -1.24 -17.73 2.70
N TRP A 415 -2.39 -17.65 3.37
CA TRP A 415 -3.32 -18.77 3.40
C TRP A 415 -4.64 -18.31 2.80
N THR A 416 -5.05 -18.91 1.69
CA THR A 416 -6.24 -18.54 0.93
C THR A 416 -7.23 -19.68 0.93
N LEU A 417 -8.52 -19.39 1.10
CA LEU A 417 -9.60 -20.35 0.93
C LEU A 417 -10.50 -19.89 -0.22
N GLN A 418 -10.79 -20.77 -1.16
CA GLN A 418 -11.69 -20.49 -2.30
C GLN A 418 -12.81 -21.54 -2.42
N GLY A 419 -13.85 -21.20 -3.18
CA GLY A 419 -15.03 -22.06 -3.38
C GLY A 419 -15.99 -22.05 -2.20
N LEU A 420 -15.94 -21.01 -1.36
CA LEU A 420 -16.88 -20.80 -0.25
C LEU A 420 -18.30 -20.56 -0.77
N PRO A 421 -19.34 -20.78 0.07
CA PRO A 421 -20.69 -20.35 -0.24
C PRO A 421 -20.70 -18.86 -0.60
N PRO A 422 -21.28 -18.43 -1.74
CA PRO A 422 -21.20 -17.04 -2.17
C PRO A 422 -21.72 -16.07 -1.11
N LYS A 423 -20.91 -15.07 -0.78
CA LYS A 423 -21.17 -14.02 0.21
C LYS A 423 -21.19 -12.66 -0.49
N ALA A 424 -22.33 -11.97 -0.44
CA ALA A 424 -22.51 -10.66 -1.09
C ALA A 424 -21.90 -9.49 -0.29
N ASP A 425 -21.70 -9.68 1.01
CA ASP A 425 -21.23 -8.68 1.96
C ASP A 425 -19.79 -8.93 2.44
N HIS A 426 -18.98 -9.66 1.66
CA HIS A 426 -17.54 -9.73 1.89
C HIS A 426 -16.91 -8.38 1.49
N THR A 427 -16.47 -7.61 2.48
CA THR A 427 -16.03 -6.22 2.31
C THR A 427 -14.87 -5.90 3.24
N ALA A 428 -14.07 -4.89 2.86
CA ALA A 428 -13.01 -4.32 3.67
C ALA A 428 -13.26 -2.82 3.93
N PRO A 429 -12.65 -2.22 4.98
CA PRO A 429 -12.69 -0.78 5.20
C PRO A 429 -12.08 0.00 4.01
N ALA A 430 -12.53 1.24 3.80
CA ALA A 430 -12.14 2.08 2.64
C ALA A 430 -10.63 2.38 2.51
N GLY A 431 -9.83 2.12 3.55
CA GLY A 431 -8.37 2.30 3.51
C GLY A 431 -7.60 1.07 3.02
N VAL A 432 -8.29 -0.03 2.70
CA VAL A 432 -7.70 -1.24 2.13
C VAL A 432 -7.71 -1.12 0.62
N ASP A 433 -6.54 -1.37 0.00
CA ASP A 433 -6.44 -1.51 -1.45
C ASP A 433 -7.01 -2.86 -1.88
N THR A 434 -8.21 -2.85 -2.45
CA THR A 434 -8.90 -4.08 -2.87
C THR A 434 -8.41 -4.63 -4.21
N GLU A 435 -7.49 -3.95 -4.88
CA GLU A 435 -6.80 -4.50 -6.05
C GLU A 435 -5.72 -5.50 -5.60
N LEU A 436 -4.91 -5.12 -4.61
CA LEU A 436 -3.94 -6.01 -3.96
C LEU A 436 -4.60 -7.02 -3.01
N TYR A 437 -5.67 -6.63 -2.31
CA TYR A 437 -6.37 -7.47 -1.33
C TYR A 437 -7.84 -7.68 -1.71
N PRO A 438 -8.13 -8.54 -2.69
CA PRO A 438 -9.45 -8.65 -3.29
C PRO A 438 -10.49 -9.25 -2.34
N MET A 439 -11.65 -8.59 -2.25
CA MET A 439 -12.82 -9.04 -1.48
C MET A 439 -13.74 -9.91 -2.36
N LYS A 440 -13.29 -11.13 -2.68
CA LYS A 440 -14.00 -12.05 -3.60
C LYS A 440 -15.27 -12.62 -2.96
N PRO A 441 -16.36 -12.85 -3.71
CA PRO A 441 -17.61 -13.36 -3.15
C PRO A 441 -17.51 -14.80 -2.63
N ASP A 442 -16.49 -15.57 -3.01
CA ASP A 442 -16.34 -17.00 -2.73
C ASP A 442 -14.95 -17.35 -2.17
N SER A 443 -14.20 -16.34 -1.70
CA SER A 443 -12.84 -16.53 -1.21
C SER A 443 -12.44 -15.46 -0.19
N TYR A 444 -11.59 -15.84 0.77
CA TYR A 444 -10.86 -14.90 1.63
C TYR A 444 -9.43 -15.40 1.87
N THR A 445 -8.54 -14.48 2.28
CA THR A 445 -7.13 -14.74 2.51
C THR A 445 -6.70 -14.22 3.89
N MET A 446 -5.98 -15.05 4.64
CA MET A 446 -5.26 -14.67 5.84
C MET A 446 -3.83 -14.34 5.43
N TYR A 447 -3.49 -13.05 5.36
CA TYR A 447 -2.20 -12.60 4.85
C TYR A 447 -1.12 -12.75 5.92
N TYR A 448 -0.02 -13.38 5.55
CA TYR A 448 1.14 -13.58 6.41
C TYR A 448 1.77 -12.24 6.80
N VAL A 449 2.10 -12.10 8.08
CA VAL A 449 2.83 -10.92 8.59
C VAL A 449 4.18 -11.34 9.11
N ASP A 450 4.20 -12.32 10.02
CA ASP A 450 5.44 -12.84 10.57
C ASP A 450 5.22 -14.20 11.25
N SER A 451 6.30 -14.95 11.44
CA SER A 451 6.32 -16.20 12.20
C SER A 451 7.70 -16.45 12.81
N GLY A 452 7.74 -17.36 13.77
CA GLY A 452 9.00 -17.79 14.38
C GLY A 452 8.77 -18.81 15.47
N TYR A 453 9.84 -19.50 15.86
CA TYR A 453 9.78 -20.46 16.96
C TYR A 453 11.06 -20.43 17.77
N ASP A 454 10.93 -20.74 19.06
CA ASP A 454 12.05 -21.01 19.96
C ASP A 454 12.84 -22.22 19.45
N ALA A 455 14.08 -21.97 19.01
CA ALA A 455 14.99 -22.99 18.51
C ALA A 455 16.06 -23.39 19.54
N ASP A 456 16.07 -22.77 20.72
CA ASP A 456 17.00 -23.09 21.79
C ASP A 456 16.61 -24.40 22.47
N LYS A 457 17.39 -25.44 22.22
CA LYS A 457 17.16 -26.76 22.83
C LYS A 457 17.49 -26.78 24.31
N TYR A 458 16.70 -27.51 25.09
CA TYR A 458 17.01 -27.85 26.48
C TYR A 458 18.24 -28.76 26.59
N VAL A 459 18.41 -29.70 25.66
CA VAL A 459 19.54 -30.64 25.63
C VAL A 459 20.22 -30.56 24.27
N ALA A 460 21.49 -30.12 24.26
CA ALA A 460 22.22 -29.87 23.03
C ALA A 460 22.29 -31.07 22.06
N SER A 461 22.34 -32.31 22.58
CA SER A 461 22.41 -33.54 21.77
C SER A 461 21.08 -33.95 21.13
N LYS A 462 19.95 -33.37 21.54
CA LYS A 462 18.62 -33.67 21.02
C LYS A 462 18.32 -32.91 19.74
N LYS A 463 17.17 -33.21 19.12
CA LYS A 463 16.64 -32.52 17.93
C LYS A 463 15.22 -32.04 18.17
N LEU A 464 14.81 -31.01 17.44
CA LEU A 464 13.42 -30.58 17.38
C LEU A 464 12.69 -31.40 16.31
N ILE A 465 11.41 -31.72 16.56
CA ILE A 465 10.49 -32.16 15.50
C ILE A 465 10.19 -30.93 14.66
N MET A 466 11.01 -30.71 13.64
CA MET A 466 11.02 -29.50 12.80
C MET A 466 11.56 -29.84 11.41
N HIS A 467 11.18 -29.05 10.41
CA HIS A 467 11.70 -29.20 9.06
C HIS A 467 13.21 -28.89 9.00
N PRO A 468 14.04 -29.66 8.28
CA PRO A 468 15.49 -29.47 8.27
C PRO A 468 15.96 -28.14 7.62
N THR A 469 15.19 -27.60 6.68
CA THR A 469 15.65 -26.50 5.80
C THR A 469 14.63 -25.37 5.65
N ALA A 470 13.39 -25.68 5.28
CA ALA A 470 12.33 -24.71 5.00
C ALA A 470 12.18 -23.57 6.03
N PHE A 471 12.31 -23.87 7.32
CA PHE A 471 12.08 -22.89 8.40
C PHE A 471 13.37 -22.36 9.04
N LYS A 472 14.50 -22.39 8.32
CA LYS A 472 15.77 -21.81 8.81
C LYS A 472 15.64 -20.33 9.14
N GLY A 473 14.90 -19.56 8.34
CA GLY A 473 14.66 -18.12 8.58
C GLY A 473 13.74 -17.82 9.78
N LEU A 474 13.02 -18.83 10.28
CA LEU A 474 12.04 -18.69 11.36
C LEU A 474 12.61 -19.08 12.74
N ALA A 475 13.80 -19.68 12.78
CA ALA A 475 14.44 -20.12 14.02
C ALA A 475 14.90 -18.92 14.86
N LEU A 476 14.38 -18.79 16.08
CA LEU A 476 14.77 -17.76 17.04
C LEU A 476 15.67 -18.39 18.09
N ASN A 477 16.92 -17.90 18.19
CA ASN A 477 17.90 -18.36 19.17
C ASN A 477 18.33 -17.16 20.02
N ASP A 478 17.92 -17.14 21.28
CA ASP A 478 18.32 -16.15 22.28
C ASP A 478 19.11 -16.78 23.45
N GLY A 479 19.34 -18.10 23.40
CA GLY A 479 20.03 -18.89 24.41
C GLY A 479 19.14 -19.40 25.55
N THR A 480 17.83 -19.19 25.48
CA THR A 480 16.88 -19.53 26.55
C THR A 480 15.78 -20.49 26.08
N ALA A 481 16.01 -21.79 26.28
CA ALA A 481 15.01 -22.81 25.98
C ALA A 481 13.67 -22.62 26.74
N GLY A 482 12.58 -22.70 26.00
CA GLY A 482 11.21 -22.49 26.47
C GLY A 482 10.74 -21.04 26.43
N ALA A 483 11.41 -20.19 25.67
CA ALA A 483 11.03 -18.81 25.42
C ALA A 483 11.51 -18.32 24.06
N PHE A 484 10.81 -17.34 23.50
CA PHE A 484 11.37 -16.47 22.46
C PHE A 484 10.88 -15.04 22.67
N THR A 485 11.61 -14.08 22.10
CA THR A 485 11.17 -12.70 21.96
C THR A 485 11.47 -12.19 20.56
N LYS A 486 10.50 -11.56 19.90
CA LYS A 486 10.65 -11.00 18.54
C LYS A 486 10.04 -9.61 18.43
N SER A 487 10.79 -8.68 17.89
CA SER A 487 10.27 -7.35 17.52
C SER A 487 9.58 -7.42 16.16
N ILE A 488 8.37 -6.86 16.08
CA ILE A 488 7.53 -6.83 14.88
C ILE A 488 7.13 -5.38 14.61
N THR A 489 7.25 -4.93 13.37
CA THR A 489 6.66 -3.66 12.93
C THR A 489 5.43 -3.99 12.10
N LEU A 490 4.25 -3.52 12.52
CA LEU A 490 3.01 -3.85 11.83
C LEU A 490 2.97 -3.20 10.44
N PRO A 491 2.76 -3.96 9.36
CA PRO A 491 2.77 -3.42 8.00
C PRO A 491 1.51 -2.60 7.71
N LYS A 492 0.35 -3.05 8.22
CA LYS A 492 -0.97 -2.46 7.93
C LYS A 492 -1.69 -1.96 9.18
N THR A 493 -2.64 -1.06 8.99
CA THR A 493 -3.63 -0.72 10.03
C THR A 493 -4.77 -1.71 9.97
N GLY A 494 -5.23 -2.22 11.11
CA GLY A 494 -6.41 -3.09 11.15
C GLY A 494 -6.31 -4.23 12.16
N TYR A 495 -6.97 -5.33 11.82
CA TYR A 495 -7.17 -6.50 12.66
C TYR A 495 -6.12 -7.58 12.36
N TYR A 496 -5.52 -8.11 13.42
CA TYR A 496 -4.48 -9.13 13.36
C TYR A 496 -4.90 -10.37 14.14
N MET A 497 -4.61 -11.54 13.59
CA MET A 497 -4.85 -12.84 14.20
C MET A 497 -3.52 -13.50 14.55
N LEU A 498 -3.33 -13.84 15.82
CA LEU A 498 -2.11 -14.47 16.33
C LEU A 498 -2.39 -15.93 16.69
N TYR A 499 -1.67 -16.84 16.05
CA TYR A 499 -1.63 -18.25 16.42
C TYR A 499 -0.35 -18.55 17.20
N VAL A 500 -0.46 -19.27 18.32
CA VAL A 500 0.69 -19.76 19.10
C VAL A 500 0.55 -21.25 19.37
N ALA A 501 1.64 -21.98 19.21
CA ALA A 501 1.70 -23.44 19.33
C ALA A 501 3.10 -23.92 19.73
N ASN A 502 3.34 -25.23 19.81
CA ASN A 502 4.58 -25.82 20.36
C ASN A 502 5.36 -26.66 19.34
N VAL A 503 6.69 -26.59 19.43
CA VAL A 503 7.64 -27.52 18.80
C VAL A 503 8.16 -28.50 19.87
N LEU A 504 8.24 -29.80 19.55
CA LEU A 504 8.69 -30.81 20.52
C LEU A 504 10.19 -31.12 20.35
N GLU A 505 10.92 -31.23 21.47
CA GLU A 505 12.30 -31.73 21.51
C GLU A 505 12.36 -33.23 21.85
N VAL A 506 13.17 -33.99 21.13
CA VAL A 506 13.29 -35.45 21.21
C VAL A 506 14.72 -35.93 20.96
N ASP A 507 15.05 -37.16 21.37
CA ASP A 507 16.27 -37.83 20.87
C ASP A 507 16.09 -38.20 19.40
N ASP A 508 14.95 -38.78 19.05
CA ASP A 508 14.60 -39.11 17.68
C ASP A 508 13.08 -39.15 17.47
N TRP A 509 12.66 -39.00 16.22
CA TRP A 509 11.27 -39.14 15.80
C TRP A 509 11.16 -39.73 14.41
N SER A 510 10.07 -40.44 14.16
CA SER A 510 9.75 -41.02 12.86
C SER A 510 8.24 -41.11 12.66
N VAL A 511 7.82 -41.23 11.40
CA VAL A 511 6.43 -41.43 11.00
C VAL A 511 6.35 -42.78 10.30
N ASP A 512 5.49 -43.67 10.79
CA ASP A 512 5.31 -44.98 10.16
C ASP A 512 4.46 -44.91 8.88
N ALA A 513 4.28 -46.05 8.22
CA ALA A 513 3.53 -46.15 6.96
C ALA A 513 2.05 -45.74 7.10
N ASP A 514 1.49 -45.81 8.32
CA ASP A 514 0.12 -45.40 8.62
C ASP A 514 0.03 -43.90 8.98
N GLY A 515 1.14 -43.16 8.92
CA GLY A 515 1.20 -41.75 9.26
C GLY A 515 1.27 -41.48 10.76
N LYS A 516 1.54 -42.48 11.60
CA LYS A 516 1.60 -42.32 13.06
C LYS A 516 2.98 -41.84 13.48
N LEU A 517 3.00 -40.74 14.24
CA LEU A 517 4.21 -40.22 14.87
C LEU A 517 4.69 -41.15 16.00
N THR A 518 5.97 -41.47 15.98
CA THR A 518 6.71 -42.16 17.05
C THR A 518 7.90 -41.31 17.48
N THR A 519 8.18 -41.31 18.78
CA THR A 519 9.23 -40.48 19.39
C THR A 519 10.00 -41.31 20.43
N THR A 520 11.24 -40.91 20.69
CA THR A 520 12.03 -41.42 21.82
C THR A 520 12.72 -40.27 22.55
N GLY A 521 12.82 -40.39 23.87
CA GLY A 521 13.48 -39.41 24.73
C GLY A 521 12.91 -38.00 24.61
N GLU A 522 11.57 -37.87 24.59
CA GLU A 522 10.90 -36.57 24.60
C GLU A 522 11.35 -35.73 25.81
N VAL A 523 11.64 -34.45 25.58
CA VAL A 523 11.70 -33.47 26.67
C VAL A 523 10.28 -32.99 26.95
N TRP A 524 9.60 -33.67 27.87
CA TRP A 524 8.23 -33.34 28.25
C TRP A 524 8.00 -33.63 29.74
N GLU A 525 8.34 -32.67 30.59
CA GLU A 525 8.21 -32.76 32.06
C GLU A 525 6.80 -32.31 32.55
N VAL A 526 5.97 -31.84 31.63
CA VAL A 526 4.63 -31.29 31.90
C VAL A 526 3.59 -32.41 32.09
N PRO A 527 2.67 -32.31 33.08
CA PRO A 527 1.72 -33.37 33.41
C PRO A 527 0.59 -33.58 32.39
N ALA A 528 0.27 -32.56 31.58
CA ALA A 528 -0.80 -32.60 30.59
C ALA A 528 -0.26 -32.88 29.17
N LYS A 529 -1.18 -33.09 28.20
CA LYS A 529 -0.85 -33.19 26.77
C LYS A 529 -0.55 -31.83 26.10
N GLY A 530 -0.61 -30.75 26.87
CA GLY A 530 -0.16 -29.42 26.47
C GLY A 530 0.57 -28.74 27.61
N CYS A 531 1.43 -27.78 27.28
CA CYS A 531 2.22 -26.99 28.22
C CYS A 531 1.66 -25.58 28.33
N TRP A 532 1.66 -25.04 29.55
CA TRP A 532 1.21 -23.68 29.81
C TRP A 532 2.30 -22.68 29.45
N VAL A 533 1.93 -21.73 28.61
CA VAL A 533 2.77 -20.61 28.20
C VAL A 533 2.05 -19.30 28.47
N ASN A 534 2.83 -18.24 28.64
CA ASN A 534 2.36 -16.88 28.73
C ASN A 534 2.75 -16.13 27.46
N ILE A 535 1.77 -15.55 26.78
CA ILE A 535 1.97 -14.67 25.62
C ILE A 535 1.88 -13.23 26.11
N THR A 536 2.88 -12.43 25.76
CA THR A 536 2.90 -10.99 26.02
C THR A 536 3.18 -10.24 24.72
N ILE A 537 2.36 -9.23 24.41
CA ILE A 537 2.67 -8.25 23.37
C ILE A 537 2.87 -6.90 24.04
N SER A 538 4.06 -6.33 23.91
CA SER A 538 4.35 -4.95 24.31
C SER A 538 4.49 -4.04 23.08
N LYS A 539 4.07 -2.78 23.18
CA LYS A 539 4.66 -1.68 22.38
C LYS A 539 5.92 -1.22 23.14
N PRO A 540 6.78 -0.25 22.73
CA PRO A 540 7.95 0.09 23.53
C PRO A 540 7.66 0.10 25.04
#